data_AF-A0A147HRC3-F1
#
_entry.id   AF-A0A147HRC3-F1
#
_cell.length_a   1.000
_cell.length_b   1.000
_cell.length_c   1.000
_cell.angle_alpha   90.00
_cell.angle_beta   90.00
_cell.angle_gamma   90.00
#
_symmetry.space_group_name_H-M   'P 1'
#
loop_
_entity.id
_entity.type
_entity.pdbx_description
1 polymer ?
#
loop_
_entity_poly.entity_id
_entity_poly.type
_entity_poly.pdbx_seq_one_letter_code
_entity_poly.pdbx_strand_id
1 'polypeptide(L)'
;GAAAAIADLRTMGVTVIFNTNRDDAAGAARAIEAAGLGPAVHGDTLFVRTDTNTGDNKDARRWRIADRYCVIAMGGDQLGDFSELFNDPASVSQRRAKADGPRVAALWGRGWFVFPNPVYGKALKGTPDDIFPADRRWHPTGEQ
;
A
#
# COMPACT_ATOMS: atom_id res chain seq x y z
N GLY A 1 12.92 -9.70 6.92
CA GLY A 1 12.56 -8.58 6.02
C GLY A 1 11.79 -7.52 6.79
N ALA A 2 10.47 -7.52 6.71
CA ALA A 2 9.62 -6.48 7.31
C ALA A 2 9.81 -6.27 8.83
N ALA A 3 9.86 -7.34 9.63
CA ALA A 3 10.06 -7.22 11.08
C ALA A 3 11.38 -6.53 11.45
N ALA A 4 12.47 -6.88 10.76
CA ALA A 4 13.78 -6.25 10.96
C ALA A 4 13.73 -4.76 10.56
N ALA A 5 13.17 -4.44 9.39
CA ALA A 5 13.03 -3.05 8.95
C ALA A 5 12.17 -2.20 9.91
N ILE A 6 11.07 -2.74 10.44
CA ILE A 6 10.24 -2.07 11.44
C ILE A 6 10.98 -1.87 12.76
N ALA A 7 11.75 -2.88 13.19
CA ALA A 7 12.59 -2.75 14.39
C ALA A 7 13.63 -1.64 14.20
N ASP A 8 14.34 -1.62 13.07
CA ASP A 8 15.33 -0.60 12.74
C ASP A 8 14.71 0.80 12.73
N LEU A 9 13.56 0.99 12.07
CA LEU A 9 12.82 2.26 12.06
C LEU A 9 12.50 2.76 13.48
N ARG A 10 12.07 1.85 14.37
CA ARG A 10 11.80 2.20 15.78
C ARG A 10 13.07 2.59 16.53
N THR A 11 14.20 1.95 16.28
CA THR A 11 15.49 2.36 16.88
C THR A 11 15.93 3.75 16.41
N MET A 12 15.52 4.16 15.21
CA MET A 12 15.75 5.50 14.66
C MET A 12 14.74 6.55 15.17
N GLY A 13 13.81 6.16 16.05
CA GLY A 13 12.76 7.05 16.56
C GLY A 13 11.61 7.30 15.59
N VAL A 14 11.48 6.48 14.53
CA VAL A 14 10.36 6.56 13.58
C VAL A 14 9.18 5.74 14.09
N THR A 15 8.03 6.40 14.26
CA THR A 15 6.77 5.71 14.59
C THR A 15 6.24 4.96 13.37
N VAL A 16 6.06 3.65 13.51
CA VAL A 16 5.43 2.81 12.48
C VAL A 16 3.93 2.77 12.71
N ILE A 17 3.17 3.10 11.68
CA ILE A 17 1.69 3.18 11.71
C ILE A 17 1.12 2.19 10.70
N PHE A 18 0.13 1.42 11.13
CA PHE A 18 -0.59 0.46 10.31
C PHE A 18 -1.94 1.06 9.88
N ASN A 19 -2.12 1.36 8.60
CA ASN A 19 -3.39 1.84 8.02
C ASN A 19 -3.98 0.76 7.09
N THR A 20 -5.00 0.05 7.58
CA THR A 20 -5.50 -1.18 6.96
C THR A 20 -6.99 -1.09 6.62
N ASN A 21 -7.40 -1.86 5.60
CA ASN A 21 -8.82 -2.02 5.23
C ASN A 21 -9.48 -3.21 5.96
N ARG A 22 -8.88 -3.73 7.04
CA ARG A 22 -9.55 -4.64 7.97
C ARG A 22 -10.58 -3.85 8.80
N ASP A 23 -11.63 -4.53 9.27
CA ASP A 23 -12.65 -3.92 10.15
C ASP A 23 -12.36 -4.13 11.64
N ASP A 24 -11.86 -5.31 11.99
CA ASP A 24 -11.59 -5.69 13.39
C ASP A 24 -10.20 -5.19 13.82
N ALA A 25 -10.18 -4.08 14.57
CA ALA A 25 -8.97 -3.51 15.16
C ALA A 25 -8.28 -4.47 16.12
N ALA A 26 -9.02 -5.19 16.97
CA ALA A 26 -8.43 -6.09 17.95
C ALA A 26 -7.78 -7.29 17.24
N GLY A 27 -8.46 -7.84 16.23
CA GLY A 27 -7.90 -8.91 15.38
C GLY A 27 -6.71 -8.47 14.57
N ALA A 28 -6.73 -7.25 14.01
CA ALA A 28 -5.58 -6.69 13.30
C ALA A 28 -4.38 -6.51 14.24
N ALA A 29 -4.59 -5.92 15.43
CA ALA A 29 -3.53 -5.75 16.43
C ALA A 29 -2.90 -7.10 16.83
N ARG A 30 -3.73 -8.11 17.13
CA ARG A 30 -3.25 -9.48 17.44
C ARG A 30 -2.43 -10.08 16.31
N ALA A 31 -2.89 -9.95 15.06
CA ALA A 31 -2.18 -10.49 13.90
C ALA A 31 -0.84 -9.78 13.66
N ILE A 32 -0.79 -8.46 13.84
CA ILE A 32 0.43 -7.65 13.72
C ILE A 32 1.45 -8.04 14.81
N GLU A 33 0.99 -8.21 16.05
CA GLU A 33 1.82 -8.67 17.16
C GLU A 33 2.36 -10.08 16.91
N ALA A 34 1.49 -11.02 16.53
CA ALA A 34 1.88 -12.40 16.24
C ALA A 34 2.88 -12.52 15.08
N ALA A 35 2.87 -11.56 14.15
CA ALA A 35 3.83 -11.47 13.06
C ALA A 35 5.17 -10.81 13.46
N GLY A 36 5.33 -10.39 14.72
CA GLY A 36 6.53 -9.70 15.22
C GLY A 36 6.66 -8.27 14.69
N LEU A 37 5.55 -7.68 14.23
CA LEU A 37 5.52 -6.32 13.68
C LEU A 37 4.97 -5.31 14.69
N GLY A 38 4.31 -5.79 15.75
CA GLY A 38 3.70 -4.96 16.79
C GLY A 38 4.71 -4.35 17.77
N PRO A 39 4.23 -3.57 18.77
CA PRO A 39 2.81 -3.36 19.06
C PRO A 39 2.12 -2.43 18.05
N ALA A 40 0.81 -2.61 17.89
CA ALA A 40 -0.06 -1.76 17.10
C ALA A 40 -1.30 -1.39 17.93
N VAL A 41 -1.46 -0.10 18.21
CA VAL A 41 -2.45 0.42 19.16
C VAL A 41 -3.54 1.16 18.38
N HIS A 42 -4.78 0.67 18.47
CA HIS A 42 -5.91 1.27 17.76
C HIS A 42 -6.12 2.73 18.18
N GLY A 43 -6.24 3.63 17.20
CA GLY A 43 -6.38 5.06 17.42
C GLY A 43 -5.06 5.82 17.59
N ASP A 44 -3.92 5.10 17.63
CA ASP A 44 -2.59 5.70 17.73
C ASP A 44 -1.64 5.24 16.62
N THR A 45 -1.31 3.95 16.60
CA THR A 45 -0.43 3.34 15.59
C THR A 45 -1.14 2.29 14.73
N LEU A 46 -2.44 2.10 14.93
CA LEU A 46 -3.30 1.25 14.12
C LEU A 46 -4.58 2.01 13.76
N PHE A 47 -4.86 2.09 12.46
CA PHE A 47 -6.06 2.64 11.89
C PHE A 47 -6.71 1.62 10.96
N VAL A 48 -8.01 1.39 11.16
CA VAL A 48 -8.81 0.37 10.48
C VAL A 48 -9.91 1.00 9.63
N ARG A 49 -10.48 0.24 8.70
CA ARG A 49 -11.48 0.74 7.74
C ARG A 49 -12.63 1.50 8.40
N THR A 50 -13.13 0.94 9.50
CA THR A 50 -14.27 1.43 10.28
C THR A 50 -14.00 2.73 11.03
N ASP A 51 -12.75 3.20 11.11
CA ASP A 51 -12.44 4.49 11.73
C ASP A 51 -13.03 5.68 10.95
N THR A 52 -13.35 5.48 9.67
CA THR A 52 -13.89 6.54 8.79
C THR A 52 -15.04 6.01 7.96
N ASN A 53 -15.98 6.89 7.59
CA ASN A 53 -17.10 6.56 6.70
C ASN A 53 -16.71 6.59 5.21
N THR A 54 -15.44 6.38 4.88
CA THR A 54 -14.91 6.43 3.50
C THR A 54 -14.60 5.03 2.93
N GLY A 55 -14.90 3.97 3.69
CA GLY A 55 -14.67 2.60 3.28
C GLY A 55 -13.18 2.33 3.01
N ASP A 56 -12.89 1.71 1.86
CA ASP A 56 -11.54 1.32 1.46
C ASP A 56 -10.63 2.50 1.11
N ASN A 57 -11.18 3.72 0.99
CA ASN A 57 -10.38 4.93 0.84
C ASN A 57 -9.58 5.17 2.12
N LYS A 58 -8.25 5.26 1.95
CA LYS A 58 -7.29 5.43 3.04
C LYS A 58 -6.89 6.90 3.26
N ASP A 59 -7.23 7.84 2.37
CA ASP A 59 -6.86 9.25 2.50
C ASP A 59 -7.43 9.89 3.76
N ALA A 60 -8.70 9.62 4.10
CA ALA A 60 -9.29 10.13 5.33
C ALA A 60 -8.54 9.66 6.59
N ARG A 61 -8.05 8.42 6.61
CA ARG A 61 -7.19 7.91 7.69
C ARG A 61 -5.79 8.50 7.62
N ARG A 62 -5.21 8.67 6.43
CA ARG A 62 -3.91 9.33 6.24
C ARG A 62 -3.92 10.78 6.74
N TRP A 63 -5.00 11.53 6.52
CA TRP A 63 -5.13 12.90 7.03
C TRP A 63 -5.16 12.93 8.55
N ARG A 64 -5.95 12.06 9.20
CA ARG A 64 -5.95 11.94 10.67
C ARG A 64 -4.60 11.53 11.25
N ILE A 65 -3.87 10.67 10.55
CA ILE A 65 -2.49 10.33 10.90
C ILE A 65 -1.61 11.59 10.80
N ALA A 66 -1.74 12.35 9.70
CA ALA A 66 -0.95 13.55 9.44
C ALA A 66 -1.22 14.70 10.43
N ASP A 67 -2.39 14.73 11.08
CA ASP A 67 -2.68 15.70 12.16
C ASP A 67 -1.73 15.56 13.36
N ARG A 68 -1.13 14.37 13.56
CA ARG A 68 -0.24 14.05 14.68
C ARG A 68 1.18 13.69 14.27
N TYR A 69 1.37 13.23 13.04
CA TYR A 69 2.62 12.65 12.56
C TYR A 69 3.08 13.30 11.26
N CYS A 70 4.39 13.56 11.16
CA CYS A 70 5.00 13.88 9.87
C CYS A 70 5.22 12.56 9.09
N VAL A 71 4.39 12.30 8.09
CA VAL A 71 4.48 11.09 7.27
C VAL A 71 5.64 11.23 6.27
N ILE A 72 6.77 10.58 6.56
CA ILE A 72 7.98 10.62 5.72
C ILE A 72 8.07 9.48 4.70
N ALA A 73 7.32 8.39 4.92
CA ALA A 73 7.30 7.24 4.04
C ALA A 73 5.97 6.48 4.14
N MET A 74 5.61 5.78 3.07
CA MET A 74 4.48 4.86 2.98
C MET A 74 4.91 3.57 2.29
N GLY A 75 4.37 2.44 2.76
CA GLY A 75 4.58 1.13 2.17
C GLY A 75 3.25 0.41 1.96
N GLY A 76 3.10 -0.26 0.82
CA GLY A 76 1.84 -0.92 0.45
C GLY A 76 1.95 -1.73 -0.83
N ASP A 77 1.00 -2.64 -1.03
CA ASP A 77 0.94 -3.52 -2.21
C ASP A 77 -0.10 -3.06 -3.24
N GLN A 78 -0.98 -2.13 -2.87
CA GLN A 78 -1.98 -1.57 -3.75
C GLN A 78 -1.72 -0.08 -3.95
N LEU A 79 -1.97 0.44 -5.17
CA LEU A 79 -1.79 1.87 -5.44
C LEU A 79 -2.66 2.76 -4.52
N GLY A 80 -3.84 2.27 -4.09
CA GLY A 80 -4.70 2.94 -3.13
C GLY A 80 -4.09 3.11 -1.71
N ASP A 81 -3.03 2.36 -1.39
CA ASP A 81 -2.27 2.53 -0.15
C ASP A 81 -1.49 3.85 -0.11
N PHE A 82 -1.26 4.47 -1.28
CA PHE A 82 -0.49 5.69 -1.40
C PHE A 82 -1.38 6.93 -1.64
N SER A 83 -2.46 6.79 -2.41
CA SER A 83 -3.38 7.90 -2.69
C SER A 83 -4.72 7.41 -3.23
N GLU A 84 -5.81 8.11 -2.91
CA GLU A 84 -7.12 7.84 -3.53
C GLU A 84 -7.14 8.15 -5.04
N LEU A 85 -6.17 8.92 -5.56
CA LEU A 85 -6.00 9.20 -7.00
C LEU A 85 -6.03 7.94 -7.88
N PHE A 86 -5.60 6.80 -7.34
CA PHE A 86 -5.52 5.52 -8.05
C PHE A 86 -6.79 4.66 -7.94
N ASN A 87 -7.77 5.09 -7.18
CA ASN A 87 -8.98 4.33 -6.88
C ASN A 87 -10.17 4.71 -7.78
N ASP A 88 -10.08 5.82 -8.52
CA ASP A 88 -11.05 6.16 -9.56
C ASP A 88 -11.17 5.05 -10.61
N PRO A 89 -12.38 4.79 -11.14
CA PRO A 89 -12.55 3.94 -12.32
C PRO A 89 -11.67 4.42 -13.47
N ALA A 90 -10.77 3.55 -13.93
CA ALA A 90 -9.81 3.84 -14.99
C ALA A 90 -9.39 2.56 -15.71
N SER A 91 -9.11 2.65 -17.01
CA SER A 91 -8.54 1.56 -17.80
C SER A 91 -7.15 1.17 -17.26
N VAL A 92 -6.64 -0.01 -17.64
CA VAL A 92 -5.29 -0.44 -17.22
C VAL A 92 -4.22 0.57 -17.68
N SER A 93 -4.33 1.07 -18.92
CA SER A 93 -3.40 2.08 -19.45
C SER A 93 -3.46 3.41 -18.69
N GLN A 94 -4.66 3.88 -18.32
CA GLN A 94 -4.83 5.10 -17.53
C GLN A 94 -4.23 4.95 -16.12
N ARG A 95 -4.37 3.79 -15.48
CA ARG A 95 -3.75 3.53 -14.17
C ARG A 95 -2.22 3.54 -14.24
N ARG A 96 -1.64 2.92 -15.26
CA ARG A 96 -0.19 2.97 -15.52
C ARG A 96 0.28 4.41 -15.75
N ALA A 97 -0.41 5.16 -16.62
CA ALA A 97 -0.09 6.57 -16.87
C ALA A 97 -0.17 7.45 -15.61
N LYS A 98 -1.14 7.21 -14.71
CA LYS A 98 -1.19 7.89 -13.41
C LYS A 98 0.02 7.55 -12.53
N ALA A 99 0.43 6.28 -12.48
CA ALA A 99 1.57 5.82 -11.67
C ALA A 99 2.93 6.30 -12.21
N ASP A 100 3.05 6.39 -13.54
CA ASP A 100 4.26 6.81 -14.26
C ASP A 100 4.33 8.34 -14.47
N GLY A 101 3.26 9.06 -14.11
CA GLY A 101 3.20 10.52 -14.23
C GLY A 101 4.30 11.21 -13.42
N PRO A 102 4.87 12.34 -13.88
CA PRO A 102 6.10 12.90 -13.34
C PRO A 102 6.02 13.28 -11.85
N ARG A 103 4.83 13.61 -11.33
CA ARG A 103 4.62 13.92 -9.91
C ARG A 103 4.62 12.67 -9.02
N VAL A 104 4.24 11.53 -9.55
CA VAL A 104 4.15 10.26 -8.82
C VAL A 104 5.42 9.44 -9.01
N ALA A 105 5.95 9.38 -10.23
CA ALA A 105 7.13 8.60 -10.57
C ALA A 105 8.33 8.92 -9.66
N ALA A 106 8.51 10.18 -9.29
CA ALA A 106 9.58 10.64 -8.41
C ALA A 106 9.41 10.22 -6.93
N LEU A 107 8.23 9.75 -6.51
CA LEU A 107 7.96 9.30 -5.13
C LEU A 107 8.31 7.83 -4.93
N TRP A 108 8.22 7.01 -5.98
CA TRP A 108 8.55 5.59 -5.91
C TRP A 108 10.01 5.37 -5.53
N GLY A 109 10.24 4.56 -4.50
CA GLY A 109 11.56 4.35 -3.91
C GLY A 109 12.13 5.56 -3.16
N ARG A 110 11.40 6.68 -3.11
CA ARG A 110 11.79 7.97 -2.51
C ARG A 110 10.70 8.46 -1.55
N GLY A 111 10.26 7.55 -0.68
CA GLY A 111 9.17 7.76 0.27
C GLY A 111 7.97 6.86 0.01
N TRP A 112 7.72 6.43 -1.23
CA TRP A 112 6.66 5.45 -1.54
C TRP A 112 7.30 4.11 -1.92
N PHE A 113 7.09 3.09 -1.10
CA PHE A 113 7.69 1.77 -1.28
C PHE A 113 6.62 0.72 -1.62
N VAL A 114 6.52 0.36 -2.89
CA VAL A 114 5.54 -0.63 -3.36
C VAL A 114 6.03 -2.06 -3.15
N PHE A 115 5.15 -2.93 -2.66
CA PHE A 115 5.40 -4.36 -2.55
C PHE A 115 4.69 -5.13 -3.67
N PRO A 116 5.33 -6.15 -4.26
CA PRO A 116 4.71 -6.94 -5.32
C PRO A 116 3.60 -7.84 -4.74
N ASN A 117 2.38 -7.69 -5.23
CA ASN A 117 1.27 -8.61 -4.97
C ASN A 117 0.60 -9.02 -6.29
N PRO A 118 1.01 -10.16 -6.89
CA PRO A 118 0.41 -10.66 -8.13
C PRO A 118 -0.86 -11.50 -7.88
N VAL A 119 -1.29 -11.69 -6.64
CA VAL A 119 -2.36 -12.64 -6.28
C VAL A 119 -3.74 -11.97 -6.29
N TYR A 120 -3.84 -10.70 -5.85
CA TYR A 120 -5.10 -9.96 -5.85
C TYR A 120 -4.87 -8.44 -5.94
N GLY A 121 -5.95 -7.69 -6.11
CA GLY A 121 -5.97 -6.24 -5.94
C GLY A 121 -6.44 -5.47 -7.16
N LYS A 122 -6.59 -4.15 -7.02
CA LYS A 122 -7.10 -3.28 -8.10
C LYS A 122 -6.20 -3.28 -9.35
N ALA A 123 -4.92 -3.60 -9.19
CA ALA A 123 -3.99 -3.75 -10.31
C ALA A 123 -4.45 -4.83 -11.31
N LEU A 124 -5.08 -5.91 -10.81
CA LEU A 124 -5.57 -7.04 -11.61
C LEU A 124 -6.98 -6.84 -12.18
N LYS A 125 -7.58 -5.64 -12.07
CA LYS A 125 -8.87 -5.35 -12.70
C LYS A 125 -8.69 -5.01 -14.19
N GLY A 126 -9.22 -5.86 -15.06
CA GLY A 126 -9.12 -5.76 -16.52
C GLY A 126 -9.18 -7.15 -17.15
N THR A 127 -9.07 -7.24 -18.47
CA THR A 127 -8.86 -8.54 -19.13
C THR A 127 -7.41 -8.98 -18.97
N PRO A 128 -7.10 -10.28 -19.14
CA PRO A 128 -5.72 -10.76 -19.18
C PRO A 128 -4.86 -10.03 -20.22
N ASP A 129 -5.42 -9.64 -21.37
CA ASP A 129 -4.70 -8.90 -22.41
C ASP A 129 -4.40 -7.45 -22.01
N ASP A 130 -5.29 -6.80 -21.24
CA ASP A 130 -5.02 -5.45 -20.73
C ASP A 130 -3.88 -5.46 -19.68
N ILE A 131 -3.92 -6.45 -18.80
CA ILE A 131 -3.00 -6.59 -17.66
C ILE A 131 -1.64 -7.13 -18.12
N PHE A 132 -1.65 -8.13 -18.99
CA PHE A 132 -0.46 -8.79 -19.55
C PHE A 132 -0.51 -8.70 -21.08
N PRO A 133 -0.25 -7.51 -21.67
CA PRO A 133 -0.28 -7.35 -23.11
C PRO A 133 0.80 -8.20 -23.77
N ALA A 134 0.54 -8.65 -24.99
CA ALA A 134 1.36 -9.66 -25.67
C ALA A 134 2.84 -9.27 -25.77
N ASP A 135 3.14 -7.98 -25.98
CA ASP A 135 4.50 -7.43 -26.04
C ASP A 135 5.25 -7.42 -24.70
N ARG A 136 4.54 -7.65 -23.58
CA ARG A 136 5.08 -7.69 -22.22
C ARG A 136 5.02 -9.08 -21.59
N ARG A 137 4.48 -10.08 -22.31
CA ARG A 137 4.47 -11.45 -21.82
C ARG A 137 5.88 -11.98 -21.82
N TRP A 138 6.22 -12.68 -20.75
CA TRP A 138 7.46 -13.43 -20.73
C TRP A 138 7.41 -14.51 -21.81
N HIS A 139 8.46 -14.58 -22.62
CA HIS A 139 8.69 -15.67 -23.55
C HIS A 139 9.88 -16.48 -23.07
N PRO A 140 9.83 -17.83 -23.16
CA PRO A 140 11.02 -18.62 -22.92
C PRO A 140 12.12 -18.18 -23.87
N THR A 141 13.24 -17.72 -23.33
CA THR A 141 14.46 -17.50 -24.11
C THR A 141 15.09 -18.86 -24.35
N GLY A 142 14.71 -19.50 -25.46
CA GLY A 142 15.38 -20.68 -26.02
C GLY A 142 14.83 -22.03 -25.57
N GLU A 143 13.99 -22.63 -26.41
CA GLU A 143 14.26 -23.98 -26.90
C GLU A 143 14.34 -23.85 -28.43
N GLN A 144 15.57 -23.94 -28.95
CA GLN A 144 15.82 -24.38 -30.34
C GLN A 144 15.98 -25.89 -30.29
#